data_AF-A0AAE6F7F4-F1
#
_entry.id   AF-A0AAE6F7F4-F1
#
_cell.length_a   1.000
_cell.length_b   1.000
_cell.length_c   1.000
_cell.angle_alpha   90.00
_cell.angle_beta   90.00
_cell.angle_gamma   90.00
#
_symmetry.space_group_name_H-M   'P 1'
#
loop_
_entity.id
_entity.type
_entity.pdbx_description
1 polymer ?
#
loop_
_entity_poly.entity_id
_entity_poly.type
_entity_poly.pdbx_seq_one_letter_code
_entity_poly.pdbx_strand_id
1 'polypeptide(L)'
;MNDKWKQMEISKLSSVGATNKDTVTFAENCDENFPLKINFYCEEELKRINKILLTYQTEKYRAYSKATKGGGAIVSGGTTAGGGAYVSGSSTQSGGGTTVGSTSQSGGGATSSANGSHRHATLKYISDVSGETSVGSPRLYEAYGTGFRLIIPSVSMAGDVTTSQAADDHTHTVPAHTHNFSVTVPAHSHQFNINIPNHTHDFKIDIPDHTHEIDYGIWEDSKTPSKVEVNIDNKVVTTLTGTSADRFDIVEFLYNDDGLVTRGWHTIEIKPIGARARFVGQCTIYGFIGATDGGEF
;
A
#
# COMPACT_ATOMS: atom_id res chain seq x y z
N MET A 1 61.69 -61.98 54.70
CA MET A 1 61.87 -60.66 55.36
C MET A 1 60.64 -60.40 56.21
N ASN A 2 60.85 -60.10 57.50
CA ASN A 2 59.82 -60.12 58.54
C ASN A 2 58.84 -58.95 58.39
N ASP A 3 57.55 -59.19 58.56
CA ASP A 3 56.46 -58.21 58.35
C ASP A 3 56.61 -56.95 59.22
N LYS A 4 57.25 -57.11 60.39
CA LYS A 4 57.63 -56.01 61.30
C LYS A 4 58.64 -55.02 60.70
N TRP A 5 59.56 -55.48 59.85
CA TRP A 5 60.52 -54.59 59.18
C TRP A 5 59.84 -53.74 58.11
N LYS A 6 58.90 -54.32 57.35
CA LYS A 6 58.05 -53.57 56.42
C LYS A 6 57.21 -52.52 57.15
N GLN A 7 56.59 -52.87 58.28
CA GLN A 7 55.82 -51.91 59.09
C GLN A 7 56.69 -50.79 59.67
N MET A 8 57.92 -51.08 60.12
CA MET A 8 58.87 -50.05 60.58
C MET A 8 59.34 -49.13 59.45
N GLU A 9 59.56 -49.67 58.25
CA GLU A 9 59.99 -48.91 57.08
C GLU A 9 58.88 -48.00 56.55
N ILE A 10 57.64 -48.50 56.49
CA ILE A 10 56.43 -47.71 56.22
C ILE A 10 56.25 -46.62 57.29
N SER A 11 56.43 -46.97 58.57
CA SER A 11 56.32 -46.00 59.68
C SER A 11 57.37 -44.90 59.58
N LYS A 12 58.62 -45.22 59.23
CA LYS A 12 59.67 -44.22 58.98
C LYS A 12 59.34 -43.35 57.77
N LEU A 13 58.86 -43.92 56.67
CA LEU A 13 58.49 -43.16 55.47
C LEU A 13 57.29 -42.22 55.74
N SER A 14 56.33 -42.66 56.54
CA SER A 14 55.19 -41.83 56.98
C SER A 14 55.53 -40.79 58.05
N SER A 15 56.70 -40.91 58.69
CA SER A 15 57.13 -40.05 59.80
C SER A 15 57.80 -38.74 59.36
N VAL A 16 58.04 -38.55 58.06
CA VAL A 16 58.79 -37.40 57.53
C VAL A 16 58.07 -36.74 56.36
N GLY A 17 56.78 -36.41 56.49
CA GLY A 17 56.06 -35.65 55.46
C GLY A 17 54.85 -34.91 56.00
N ALA A 18 54.24 -34.07 55.17
CA ALA A 18 53.10 -33.24 55.52
C ALA A 18 51.89 -33.54 54.63
N THR A 19 50.70 -33.52 55.22
CA THR A 19 49.45 -33.51 54.44
C THR A 19 49.19 -32.07 54.01
N ASN A 20 49.24 -31.84 52.71
CA ASN A 20 48.92 -30.57 52.08
C ASN A 20 47.46 -30.58 51.61
N LYS A 21 46.87 -29.39 51.63
CA LYS A 21 45.52 -29.14 51.16
C LYS A 21 45.60 -28.09 50.06
N ASP A 22 45.17 -28.46 48.87
CA ASP A 22 44.93 -27.51 47.78
C ASP A 22 43.43 -27.35 47.56
N THR A 23 42.98 -26.18 47.11
CA THR A 23 41.56 -25.90 46.90
C THR A 23 41.34 -24.98 45.70
N VAL A 24 40.59 -25.48 44.74
CA VAL A 24 40.13 -24.73 43.56
C VAL A 24 38.68 -24.32 43.79
N THR A 25 38.39 -23.03 43.80
CA THR A 25 37.02 -22.49 43.91
C THR A 25 36.50 -22.08 42.53
N PHE A 26 35.19 -22.16 42.32
CA PHE A 26 34.57 -21.83 41.04
C PHE A 26 33.19 -21.19 41.21
N ALA A 27 32.83 -20.33 40.26
CA ALA A 27 31.57 -19.62 40.22
C ALA A 27 31.21 -19.21 38.78
N GLU A 28 30.54 -20.08 38.02
CA GLU A 28 30.37 -19.91 36.55
C GLU A 28 28.94 -20.15 36.09
N ASN A 29 28.52 -19.47 35.02
CA ASN A 29 27.24 -19.69 34.36
C ASN A 29 27.38 -20.74 33.25
N CYS A 30 26.53 -21.77 33.29
CA CYS A 30 26.63 -22.92 32.41
C CYS A 30 25.27 -23.32 31.81
N ASP A 31 25.33 -24.03 30.69
CA ASP A 31 24.19 -24.66 30.04
C ASP A 31 24.55 -26.07 29.51
N GLU A 32 23.62 -26.74 28.82
CA GLU A 32 23.82 -28.10 28.32
C GLU A 32 24.94 -28.22 27.27
N ASN A 33 25.21 -27.14 26.52
CA ASN A 33 26.25 -27.08 25.49
C ASN A 33 27.58 -26.56 26.05
N PHE A 34 27.52 -25.71 27.07
CA PHE A 34 28.66 -25.11 27.75
C PHE A 34 28.67 -25.51 29.23
N PRO A 35 29.13 -26.74 29.55
CA PRO A 35 29.19 -27.22 30.93
C PRO A 35 30.31 -26.53 31.72
N LEU A 36 30.22 -26.60 33.04
CA LEU A 36 31.32 -26.19 33.92
C LEU A 36 32.49 -27.14 33.72
N LYS A 37 33.68 -26.60 33.44
CA LYS A 37 34.93 -27.35 33.37
C LYS A 37 35.90 -26.85 34.42
N ILE A 38 36.24 -27.69 35.38
CA ILE A 38 37.23 -27.42 36.42
C ILE A 38 38.46 -28.26 36.09
N ASN A 39 39.57 -27.60 35.86
CA ASN A 39 40.85 -28.27 35.67
C ASN A 39 41.67 -28.11 36.95
N PHE A 40 42.26 -29.21 37.42
CA PHE A 40 43.20 -29.20 38.53
C PHE A 40 44.40 -30.08 38.20
N TYR A 41 45.55 -29.75 38.79
CA TYR A 41 46.80 -30.44 38.53
C TYR A 41 47.18 -31.29 39.74
N CYS A 42 47.48 -32.56 39.49
CA CYS A 42 48.01 -33.48 40.49
C CYS A 42 49.54 -33.52 40.37
N GLU A 43 50.21 -32.76 41.24
CA GLU A 43 51.67 -32.61 41.27
C GLU A 43 52.40 -33.95 41.40
N GLU A 44 53.51 -34.08 40.67
CA GLU A 44 54.34 -35.30 40.69
C GLU A 44 54.97 -35.57 42.07
N GLU A 45 55.21 -34.52 42.85
CA GLU A 45 55.76 -34.58 44.20
C GLU A 45 54.80 -35.19 45.24
N LEU A 46 53.51 -35.26 44.92
CA LEU A 46 52.52 -35.94 45.77
C LEU A 46 52.85 -37.44 45.80
N LYS A 47 53.31 -37.94 46.95
CA LYS A 47 53.54 -39.38 47.15
C LYS A 47 52.23 -40.15 47.21
N ARG A 48 51.18 -39.52 47.75
CA ARG A 48 49.84 -40.10 47.84
C ARG A 48 48.78 -39.03 47.79
N ILE A 49 47.70 -39.29 47.05
CA ILE A 49 46.47 -38.49 47.10
C ILE A 49 45.50 -39.26 47.99
N ASN A 50 45.09 -38.63 49.09
CA ASN A 50 44.22 -39.27 50.08
C ASN A 50 42.76 -39.18 49.66
N LYS A 51 42.31 -37.96 49.33
CA LYS A 51 40.92 -37.65 48.94
C LYS A 51 40.89 -36.44 48.04
N ILE A 52 39.90 -36.39 47.15
CA ILE A 52 39.59 -35.20 46.37
C ILE A 52 38.10 -34.94 46.54
N LEU A 53 37.77 -33.87 47.25
CA LEU A 53 36.41 -33.59 47.69
C LEU A 53 35.80 -32.49 46.84
N LEU A 54 34.76 -32.85 46.09
CA LEU A 54 33.96 -31.93 45.30
C LEU A 54 32.73 -31.47 46.09
N THR A 55 32.60 -30.16 46.26
CA THR A 55 31.39 -29.51 46.78
C THR A 55 30.87 -28.55 45.72
N TYR A 56 29.60 -28.65 45.35
CA TYR A 56 28.95 -27.70 44.45
C TYR A 56 27.48 -27.50 44.80
N GLN A 57 26.93 -26.39 44.32
CA GLN A 57 25.50 -26.12 44.30
C GLN A 57 25.15 -25.32 43.05
N THR A 58 23.96 -25.54 42.49
CA THR A 58 23.41 -24.70 41.43
C THR A 58 22.63 -23.53 42.02
N GLU A 59 22.90 -22.34 41.51
CA GLU A 59 22.11 -21.14 41.66
C GLU A 59 21.43 -20.80 40.32
N LYS A 60 20.57 -19.79 40.32
CA LYS A 60 19.96 -19.29 39.08
C LYS A 60 21.03 -18.74 38.14
N TYR A 61 20.92 -19.09 36.86
CA TYR A 61 21.76 -18.51 35.81
C TYR A 61 21.61 -16.98 35.79
N ARG A 62 22.73 -16.26 35.65
CA ARG A 62 22.78 -14.78 35.64
C ARG A 62 23.29 -14.23 34.32
N ALA A 63 22.48 -13.44 33.61
CA ALA A 63 22.95 -12.62 32.48
C ALA A 63 23.29 -11.21 32.95
N TYR A 64 24.36 -10.63 32.39
CA TYR A 64 24.82 -9.26 32.70
C TYR A 64 24.36 -8.22 31.67
N SER A 65 23.66 -8.67 30.63
CA SER A 65 23.07 -7.82 29.60
C SER A 65 21.77 -8.42 29.11
N LYS A 66 20.82 -7.55 28.75
CA LYS A 66 19.60 -7.94 28.04
C LYS A 66 19.79 -7.58 26.58
N ALA A 67 19.58 -8.54 25.67
CA ALA A 67 19.42 -8.21 24.27
C ALA A 67 18.23 -7.26 24.14
N THR A 68 18.49 -6.04 23.70
CA THR A 68 17.46 -5.03 23.43
C THR A 68 16.58 -5.59 22.33
N LYS A 69 15.26 -5.58 22.57
CA LYS A 69 14.25 -6.09 21.64
C LYS A 69 14.53 -5.56 20.23
N GLY A 70 14.97 -6.43 19.32
CA GLY A 70 14.93 -6.17 17.90
C GLY A 70 13.46 -6.05 17.50
N GLY A 71 12.90 -4.85 17.63
CA GLY A 71 11.56 -4.55 17.16
C GLY A 71 11.56 -4.69 15.65
N GLY A 72 10.75 -5.62 15.13
CA GLY A 72 10.63 -5.85 13.70
C GLY A 72 10.25 -4.56 12.98
N ALA A 73 11.08 -4.16 12.02
CA ALA A 73 10.69 -3.14 11.06
C ALA A 73 9.58 -3.71 10.19
N ILE A 74 8.32 -3.41 10.51
CA ILE A 74 7.25 -3.58 9.53
C ILE A 74 7.38 -2.43 8.54
N VAL A 75 8.12 -2.67 7.46
CA VAL A 75 8.08 -1.83 6.26
C VAL A 75 6.90 -2.28 5.43
N SER A 76 5.70 -1.80 5.77
CA SER A 76 4.54 -1.91 4.88
C SER A 76 4.66 -0.85 3.79
N GLY A 77 5.55 -1.09 2.82
CA GLY A 77 5.64 -0.32 1.59
C GLY A 77 4.62 -0.85 0.58
N GLY A 78 3.45 -0.23 0.52
CA GLY A 78 2.47 -0.48 -0.54
C GLY A 78 1.06 -0.18 -0.07
N THR A 79 0.46 0.91 -0.57
CA THR A 79 -0.99 1.02 -0.57
C THR A 79 -1.52 0.00 -1.58
N THR A 80 -2.34 -0.95 -1.12
CA THR A 80 -3.08 -1.84 -2.02
C THR A 80 -3.91 -0.96 -2.94
N ALA A 81 -3.69 -1.12 -4.25
CA ALA A 81 -4.32 -0.35 -5.31
C ALA A 81 -5.84 -0.26 -5.09
N GLY A 82 -6.30 0.87 -4.57
CA GLY A 82 -7.64 1.02 -4.02
C GLY A 82 -8.07 2.47 -4.08
N GLY A 83 -8.20 3.01 -5.29
CA GLY A 83 -8.61 4.39 -5.47
C GLY A 83 -8.85 4.80 -6.92
N GLY A 84 -9.43 3.93 -7.74
CA GLY A 84 -10.02 4.38 -8.99
C GLY A 84 -11.25 5.23 -8.68
N ALA A 85 -11.20 6.53 -9.00
CA ALA A 85 -12.32 7.43 -8.79
C ALA A 85 -13.08 7.63 -10.12
N TYR A 86 -14.38 7.33 -10.11
CA TYR A 86 -15.30 7.80 -11.13
C TYR A 86 -15.83 9.16 -10.67
N VAL A 87 -15.41 10.23 -11.35
CA VAL A 87 -15.95 11.57 -11.11
C VAL A 87 -16.88 11.90 -12.27
N SER A 88 -18.18 11.84 -12.00
CA SER A 88 -19.22 12.33 -12.92
C SER A 88 -19.55 13.77 -12.55
N GLY A 89 -19.21 14.70 -13.45
CA GLY A 89 -19.50 16.11 -13.34
C GLY A 89 -20.55 16.54 -14.37
N SER A 90 -21.32 17.57 -14.03
CA SER A 90 -22.16 18.29 -14.98
C SER A 90 -21.73 19.76 -14.96
N SER A 91 -21.72 20.42 -16.12
CA SER A 91 -21.74 21.88 -16.14
C SER A 91 -22.94 22.38 -15.32
N THR A 92 -22.80 23.51 -14.61
CA THR A 92 -23.88 24.10 -13.79
C THR A 92 -25.16 24.19 -14.60
N GLN A 93 -26.27 23.71 -14.02
CA GLN A 93 -27.57 23.76 -14.65
C GLN A 93 -27.97 25.23 -14.80
N SER A 94 -28.28 25.65 -16.03
CA SER A 94 -28.81 26.97 -16.39
C SER A 94 -27.78 28.08 -16.68
N GLY A 95 -26.94 27.88 -17.68
CA GLY A 95 -26.24 28.98 -18.36
C GLY A 95 -26.72 29.10 -19.82
N GLY A 96 -27.49 30.14 -20.16
CA GLY A 96 -27.63 30.57 -21.55
C GLY A 96 -28.96 30.27 -22.26
N GLY A 97 -30.10 30.31 -21.55
CA GLY A 97 -31.39 30.50 -22.23
C GLY A 97 -31.45 31.92 -22.81
N THR A 98 -31.04 32.08 -24.07
CA THR A 98 -31.02 33.38 -24.75
C THR A 98 -32.11 33.41 -25.83
N THR A 99 -33.00 34.39 -25.76
CA THR A 99 -33.89 34.73 -26.87
C THR A 99 -33.14 35.66 -27.81
N VAL A 100 -32.76 35.18 -28.98
CA VAL A 100 -32.15 36.02 -30.02
C VAL A 100 -33.27 36.53 -30.93
N GLY A 101 -33.50 37.84 -30.92
CA GLY A 101 -34.32 38.51 -31.92
C GLY A 101 -33.42 39.27 -32.89
N SER A 102 -33.57 39.06 -34.20
CA SER A 102 -32.89 39.90 -35.20
C SER A 102 -33.71 40.19 -36.46
N THR A 103 -33.59 41.48 -36.82
CA THR A 103 -33.92 42.23 -38.05
C THR A 103 -35.38 42.36 -38.47
N SER A 104 -35.94 43.56 -38.24
CA SER A 104 -37.07 44.11 -38.98
C SER A 104 -36.54 44.98 -40.13
N GLN A 105 -36.42 44.42 -41.34
CA GLN A 105 -36.31 45.26 -42.54
C GLN A 105 -37.63 45.13 -43.30
N SER A 106 -38.43 46.21 -43.32
CA SER A 106 -39.69 46.20 -44.07
C SER A 106 -39.38 46.12 -45.56
N GLY A 107 -39.92 45.11 -46.25
CA GLY A 107 -39.96 45.09 -47.71
C GLY A 107 -40.80 46.26 -48.22
N GLY A 108 -40.25 47.03 -49.16
CA GLY A 108 -40.91 48.23 -49.72
C GLY A 108 -42.24 47.91 -50.40
N GLY A 109 -43.20 48.82 -50.27
CA GLY A 109 -44.54 48.68 -50.84
C GLY A 109 -44.53 48.59 -52.36
N ALA A 110 -45.34 47.68 -52.91
CA ALA A 110 -45.52 47.51 -54.34
C ALA A 110 -46.77 48.26 -54.82
N THR A 111 -46.66 48.91 -55.98
CA THR A 111 -47.80 49.46 -56.73
C THR A 111 -47.97 48.66 -58.01
N SER A 112 -49.23 48.49 -58.44
CA SER A 112 -49.55 47.96 -59.77
C SER A 112 -50.50 48.93 -60.47
N SER A 113 -50.27 49.16 -61.77
CA SER A 113 -51.17 49.88 -62.66
C SER A 113 -51.60 48.96 -63.79
N ALA A 114 -52.90 48.94 -64.10
CA ALA A 114 -53.40 48.31 -65.31
C ALA A 114 -53.53 49.41 -66.37
N ASN A 115 -52.62 49.44 -67.35
CA ASN A 115 -52.64 50.44 -68.41
C ASN A 115 -53.60 50.01 -69.53
N GLY A 116 -54.70 50.74 -69.70
CA GLY A 116 -55.65 50.43 -70.76
C GLY A 116 -56.71 51.51 -70.99
N SER A 117 -56.30 52.64 -71.57
CA SER A 117 -57.25 53.63 -72.07
C SER A 117 -58.09 53.01 -73.20
N HIS A 118 -59.42 52.99 -73.02
CA HIS A 118 -60.35 52.46 -74.01
C HIS A 118 -61.59 53.35 -74.16
N ARG A 119 -62.15 53.36 -75.37
CA ARG A 119 -63.45 53.96 -75.68
C ARG A 119 -64.53 52.89 -75.68
N HIS A 120 -65.72 53.23 -75.20
CA HIS A 120 -66.85 52.31 -75.21
C HIS A 120 -67.58 52.41 -76.55
N ALA A 121 -67.83 51.27 -77.21
CA ALA A 121 -68.75 51.20 -78.33
C ALA A 121 -70.20 51.20 -77.81
N THR A 122 -71.01 52.16 -78.26
CA THR A 122 -72.39 52.36 -77.82
C THR A 122 -73.40 51.77 -78.81
N LEU A 123 -73.13 51.88 -80.12
CA LEU A 123 -73.96 51.30 -81.17
C LEU A 123 -73.11 50.43 -82.09
N LYS A 124 -73.53 49.17 -82.26
CA LYS A 124 -72.90 48.21 -83.16
C LYS A 124 -73.49 48.35 -84.56
N TYR A 125 -72.65 48.51 -85.56
CA TYR A 125 -73.08 48.45 -86.96
C TYR A 125 -73.48 47.02 -87.33
N ILE A 126 -74.65 46.86 -87.95
CA ILE A 126 -75.18 45.56 -88.39
C ILE A 126 -75.08 45.43 -89.90
N SER A 127 -75.71 46.35 -90.64
CA SER A 127 -75.73 46.32 -92.11
C SER A 127 -76.19 47.67 -92.67
N ASP A 128 -75.84 47.94 -93.92
CA ASP A 128 -76.50 48.98 -94.71
C ASP A 128 -77.94 48.54 -95.02
N VAL A 129 -78.86 49.48 -95.03
CA VAL A 129 -80.27 49.27 -95.41
C VAL A 129 -80.48 49.88 -96.78
N SER A 130 -81.16 49.15 -97.67
CA SER A 130 -81.39 49.63 -99.04
C SER A 130 -82.26 50.88 -99.05
N GLY A 131 -81.77 51.94 -99.70
CA GLY A 131 -82.51 53.19 -99.94
C GLY A 131 -81.63 54.40 -99.61
N GLU A 132 -81.05 55.05 -100.61
CA GLU A 132 -80.29 56.29 -100.39
C GLU A 132 -81.21 57.40 -99.85
N THR A 133 -80.78 58.11 -98.81
CA THR A 133 -81.49 59.27 -98.26
C THR A 133 -80.68 60.54 -98.47
N SER A 134 -81.31 61.71 -98.37
CA SER A 134 -80.63 63.02 -98.50
C SER A 134 -79.53 63.28 -97.45
N VAL A 135 -79.39 62.41 -96.45
CA VAL A 135 -78.41 62.49 -95.35
C VAL A 135 -77.46 61.28 -95.31
N GLY A 136 -77.29 60.60 -96.45
CA GLY A 136 -76.39 59.45 -96.63
C GLY A 136 -77.11 58.10 -96.60
N SER A 137 -76.34 57.03 -96.67
CA SER A 137 -76.88 55.67 -96.68
C SER A 137 -77.45 55.32 -95.30
N PRO A 138 -78.72 54.90 -95.19
CA PRO A 138 -79.31 54.44 -93.94
C PRO A 138 -78.65 53.15 -93.49
N ARG A 139 -78.23 53.12 -92.24
CA ARG A 139 -77.54 51.98 -91.65
C ARG A 139 -78.26 51.47 -90.43
N LEU A 140 -78.38 50.16 -90.34
CA LEU A 140 -78.93 49.49 -89.19
C LEU A 140 -77.85 49.37 -88.12
N TYR A 141 -78.13 49.97 -86.97
CA TYR A 141 -77.34 49.87 -85.76
C TYR A 141 -78.14 49.14 -84.68
N GLU A 142 -77.43 48.39 -83.83
CA GLU A 142 -77.99 47.77 -82.64
C GLU A 142 -77.25 48.29 -81.40
N ALA A 143 -77.97 48.78 -80.39
CA ALA A 143 -77.33 49.27 -79.17
C ALA A 143 -76.65 48.12 -78.42
N TYR A 144 -75.36 48.27 -78.12
CA TYR A 144 -74.52 47.19 -77.58
C TYR A 144 -75.16 46.55 -76.32
N GLY A 145 -75.36 45.22 -76.36
CA GLY A 145 -75.96 44.45 -75.27
C GLY A 145 -77.50 44.49 -75.21
N THR A 146 -78.16 45.09 -76.20
CA THR A 146 -79.62 45.17 -76.29
C THR A 146 -80.11 44.76 -77.67
N GLY A 147 -81.37 44.34 -77.82
CA GLY A 147 -81.98 44.08 -79.13
C GLY A 147 -82.57 45.32 -79.79
N PHE A 148 -82.32 46.52 -79.25
CA PHE A 148 -82.91 47.75 -79.77
C PHE A 148 -82.16 48.21 -81.01
N ARG A 149 -82.88 48.26 -82.13
CA ARG A 149 -82.34 48.58 -83.45
C ARG A 149 -82.84 49.92 -83.95
N LEU A 150 -81.92 50.71 -84.48
CA LEU A 150 -82.21 51.99 -85.11
C LEU A 150 -81.60 52.03 -86.49
N ILE A 151 -82.29 52.68 -87.42
CA ILE A 151 -81.72 53.04 -88.71
C ILE A 151 -81.27 54.48 -88.63
N ILE A 152 -79.95 54.69 -88.77
CA ILE A 152 -79.33 56.01 -88.74
C ILE A 152 -78.69 56.24 -90.11
N PRO A 153 -79.20 57.21 -90.91
CA PRO A 153 -78.50 57.67 -92.10
C PRO A 153 -77.14 58.24 -91.76
N SER A 154 -76.11 57.80 -92.47
CA SER A 154 -74.74 58.27 -92.25
C SER A 154 -74.01 58.51 -93.56
N VAL A 155 -73.30 59.63 -93.63
CA VAL A 155 -72.37 59.97 -94.72
C VAL A 155 -70.95 59.44 -94.48
N SER A 156 -70.65 58.93 -93.27
CA SER A 156 -69.35 58.36 -92.93
C SER A 156 -69.23 56.92 -93.45
N MET A 157 -68.07 56.28 -93.35
CA MET A 157 -67.91 54.83 -93.63
C MET A 157 -68.63 53.97 -92.56
N ALA A 158 -68.95 52.72 -92.90
CA ALA A 158 -69.58 51.78 -91.98
C ALA A 158 -68.68 51.47 -90.79
N GLY A 159 -69.21 51.54 -89.57
CA GLY A 159 -68.47 51.28 -88.34
C GLY A 159 -69.31 51.58 -87.10
N ASP A 160 -68.91 51.00 -85.96
CA ASP A 160 -69.56 51.18 -84.67
C ASP A 160 -69.46 52.64 -84.18
N VAL A 161 -70.47 53.09 -83.42
CA VAL A 161 -70.44 54.38 -82.75
C VAL A 161 -69.80 54.21 -81.38
N THR A 162 -68.78 55.01 -81.08
CA THR A 162 -68.05 54.97 -79.79
C THR A 162 -68.18 56.28 -79.02
N THR A 163 -67.94 56.26 -77.71
CA THR A 163 -67.81 57.47 -76.88
C THR A 163 -66.68 58.38 -77.37
N SER A 164 -66.82 59.70 -77.19
CA SER A 164 -65.79 60.66 -77.64
C SER A 164 -64.57 60.73 -76.71
N GLN A 165 -64.69 60.32 -75.45
CA GLN A 165 -63.58 60.27 -74.50
C GLN A 165 -63.30 58.83 -74.09
N ALA A 166 -62.02 58.54 -73.86
CA ALA A 166 -61.56 57.28 -73.29
C ALA A 166 -61.46 57.42 -71.76
N ALA A 167 -61.76 56.37 -71.00
CA ALA A 167 -61.54 56.36 -69.56
C ALA A 167 -60.05 56.14 -69.23
N ASP A 168 -59.56 56.77 -68.16
CA ASP A 168 -58.14 56.77 -67.75
C ASP A 168 -57.88 55.90 -66.49
N ASP A 169 -56.61 55.51 -66.31
CA ASP A 169 -56.13 54.46 -65.40
C ASP A 169 -56.28 54.80 -63.89
N HIS A 170 -56.30 53.75 -63.04
CA HIS A 170 -56.20 53.89 -61.57
C HIS A 170 -55.21 52.87 -60.97
N THR A 171 -54.74 53.12 -59.75
CA THR A 171 -53.71 52.31 -59.07
C THR A 171 -54.16 51.84 -57.68
N HIS A 172 -53.55 50.75 -57.21
CA HIS A 172 -53.70 50.24 -55.84
C HIS A 172 -52.34 50.21 -55.11
N THR A 173 -52.36 50.56 -53.83
CA THR A 173 -51.17 50.57 -52.95
C THR A 173 -51.35 49.61 -51.78
N VAL A 174 -50.34 48.79 -51.52
CA VAL A 174 -50.27 47.95 -50.31
C VAL A 174 -49.24 48.54 -49.33
N PRO A 175 -49.63 48.85 -48.07
CA PRO A 175 -48.71 49.37 -47.07
C PRO A 175 -47.60 48.38 -46.69
N ALA A 176 -46.42 48.91 -46.36
CA ALA A 176 -45.34 48.11 -45.81
C ALA A 176 -45.73 47.54 -44.43
N HIS A 177 -45.36 46.30 -44.18
CA HIS A 177 -45.52 45.65 -42.87
C HIS A 177 -44.29 44.81 -42.52
N THR A 178 -44.18 44.42 -41.25
CA THR A 178 -43.04 43.65 -40.72
C THR A 178 -43.51 42.35 -40.07
N HIS A 179 -42.66 41.33 -40.12
CA HIS A 179 -42.84 40.09 -39.37
C HIS A 179 -41.79 40.00 -38.27
N ASN A 180 -42.21 39.65 -37.06
CA ASN A 180 -41.31 39.32 -35.96
C ASN A 180 -41.23 37.81 -35.82
N PHE A 181 -40.01 37.29 -35.76
CA PHE A 181 -39.76 35.90 -35.41
C PHE A 181 -38.95 35.83 -34.11
N SER A 182 -39.26 34.82 -33.30
CA SER A 182 -38.57 34.54 -32.04
C SER A 182 -38.09 33.10 -32.06
N VAL A 183 -36.80 32.90 -31.84
CA VAL A 183 -36.21 31.58 -31.66
C VAL A 183 -35.81 31.43 -30.20
N THR A 184 -36.36 30.41 -29.55
CA THR A 184 -35.96 30.02 -28.20
C THR A 184 -35.03 28.83 -28.28
N VAL A 185 -33.82 28.98 -27.74
CA VAL A 185 -32.90 27.86 -27.52
C VAL A 185 -33.10 27.37 -26.08
N PRO A 186 -33.57 26.13 -25.87
CA PRO A 186 -33.73 25.58 -24.53
C PRO A 186 -32.39 25.49 -23.79
N ALA A 187 -32.43 25.72 -22.48
CA ALA A 187 -31.28 25.46 -21.63
C ALA A 187 -30.90 23.97 -21.70
N HIS A 188 -29.62 23.68 -21.88
CA HIS A 188 -29.10 22.33 -21.87
C HIS A 188 -27.82 22.25 -21.02
N SER A 189 -27.44 21.04 -20.63
CA SER A 189 -26.21 20.76 -19.87
C SER A 189 -25.37 19.72 -20.60
N HIS A 190 -24.07 19.77 -20.35
CA HIS A 190 -23.13 18.76 -20.83
C HIS A 190 -22.71 17.87 -19.68
N GLN A 191 -22.86 16.56 -19.88
CA GLN A 191 -22.31 15.53 -19.02
C GLN A 191 -20.92 15.18 -19.52
N PHE A 192 -19.95 15.13 -18.61
CA PHE A 192 -18.64 14.57 -18.92
C PHE A 192 -18.22 13.58 -17.84
N ASN A 193 -17.51 12.54 -18.26
CA ASN A 193 -17.06 11.47 -17.40
C ASN A 193 -15.53 11.39 -17.44
N ILE A 194 -14.89 11.54 -16.27
CA ILE A 194 -13.44 11.42 -16.14
C ILE A 194 -13.17 10.08 -15.47
N ASN A 195 -12.48 9.19 -16.19
CA ASN A 195 -12.03 7.91 -15.67
C ASN A 195 -10.57 8.02 -15.24
N ILE A 196 -10.30 7.84 -13.94
CA ILE A 196 -8.93 7.73 -13.43
C ILE A 196 -8.66 6.24 -13.18
N PRO A 197 -7.82 5.59 -14.00
CA PRO A 197 -7.48 4.19 -13.81
C PRO A 197 -6.86 3.94 -12.45
N ASN A 198 -6.99 2.70 -11.98
CA ASN A 198 -6.29 2.26 -10.78
C ASN A 198 -4.78 2.42 -11.00
N HIS A 199 -4.11 3.07 -10.06
CA HIS A 199 -2.66 3.29 -10.09
C HIS A 199 -2.07 2.99 -8.71
N THR A 200 -0.76 2.78 -8.70
CA THR A 200 0.00 2.48 -7.48
C THR A 200 1.00 3.60 -7.20
N HIS A 201 1.31 3.78 -5.92
CA HIS A 201 2.41 4.62 -5.48
C HIS A 201 3.51 3.73 -4.94
N ASP A 202 4.69 3.82 -5.54
CA ASP A 202 5.89 3.21 -4.96
C ASP A 202 6.38 4.09 -3.82
N PHE A 203 6.40 3.52 -2.61
CA PHE A 203 7.01 4.16 -1.44
C PHE A 203 8.15 3.29 -0.93
N LYS A 204 9.39 3.79 -1.11
CA LYS A 204 10.58 3.19 -0.52
C LYS A 204 10.80 3.82 0.86
N ILE A 205 10.66 3.01 1.91
CA ILE A 205 11.12 3.38 3.26
C ILE A 205 12.54 2.87 3.40
N ASP A 206 13.48 3.79 3.55
CA ASP A 206 14.87 3.46 3.89
C ASP A 206 15.04 3.60 5.40
N ILE A 207 15.29 2.50 6.10
CA ILE A 207 15.64 2.53 7.51
C ILE A 207 17.17 2.48 7.55
N PRO A 208 17.84 3.60 7.89
CA PRO A 208 19.29 3.63 7.96
C PRO A 208 19.81 2.65 9.01
N ASP A 209 21.07 2.23 8.87
CA ASP A 209 21.74 1.41 9.87
C ASP A 209 21.63 2.06 11.25
N HIS A 210 21.06 1.33 12.20
CA HIS A 210 20.97 1.75 13.59
C HIS A 210 21.64 0.73 14.49
N THR A 211 22.11 1.20 15.64
CA THR A 211 22.66 0.34 16.69
C THR A 211 21.64 0.19 17.81
N HIS A 212 21.66 -0.97 18.45
CA HIS A 212 20.93 -1.18 19.69
C HIS A 212 21.89 -0.95 20.86
N GLU A 213 21.51 -0.09 21.80
CA GLU A 213 22.24 0.02 23.05
C GLU A 213 22.08 -1.28 23.86
N ILE A 214 23.15 -1.69 24.55
CA ILE A 214 23.11 -2.82 25.47
C ILE A 214 22.49 -2.32 26.77
N ASP A 215 21.37 -2.92 27.18
CA ASP A 215 20.77 -2.66 28.49
C ASP A 215 21.51 -3.50 29.55
N TYR A 216 22.31 -2.80 30.37
CA TYR A 216 23.11 -3.41 31.42
C TYR A 216 22.25 -3.69 32.65
N GLY A 217 22.27 -4.94 33.12
CA GLY A 217 21.54 -5.35 34.30
C GLY A 217 21.81 -6.80 34.65
N ILE A 218 21.54 -7.17 35.90
CA ILE A 218 21.65 -8.55 36.37
C ILE A 218 20.29 -9.19 36.25
N TRP A 219 20.18 -10.19 35.38
CA TRP A 219 18.94 -10.91 35.13
C TRP A 219 19.13 -12.37 35.50
N GLU A 220 18.20 -12.90 36.27
CA GLU A 220 18.20 -14.30 36.66
C GLU A 220 17.18 -15.10 35.85
N ASP A 221 17.55 -16.31 35.45
CA ASP A 221 16.58 -17.23 34.88
C ASP A 221 15.50 -17.60 35.89
N SER A 222 14.26 -17.72 35.41
CA SER A 222 13.13 -18.15 36.21
C SER A 222 13.12 -19.66 36.48
N LYS A 223 13.88 -20.44 35.70
CA LYS A 223 14.02 -21.89 35.84
C LYS A 223 15.40 -22.23 36.38
N THR A 224 15.46 -23.29 37.18
CA THR A 224 16.69 -23.93 37.64
C THR A 224 16.68 -25.39 37.20
N PRO A 225 17.84 -26.02 36.99
CA PRO A 225 17.88 -27.45 36.65
C PRO A 225 17.39 -28.27 37.84
N SER A 226 16.92 -29.49 37.57
CA SER A 226 16.54 -30.46 38.61
C SER A 226 17.56 -31.58 38.76
N LYS A 227 18.52 -31.67 37.84
CA LYS A 227 19.59 -32.67 37.84
C LYS A 227 20.81 -32.16 37.09
N VAL A 228 21.94 -32.80 37.34
CA VAL A 228 23.21 -32.57 36.63
C VAL A 228 23.78 -33.90 36.14
N GLU A 229 24.72 -33.82 35.20
CA GLU A 229 25.60 -34.91 34.79
C GLU A 229 27.03 -34.52 35.14
N VAL A 230 27.75 -35.37 35.87
CA VAL A 230 29.14 -35.14 36.27
C VAL A 230 30.05 -36.14 35.59
N ASN A 231 31.10 -35.65 34.95
CA ASN A 231 32.14 -36.46 34.34
C ASN A 231 33.50 -36.11 34.95
N ILE A 232 34.28 -37.14 35.31
CA ILE A 232 35.65 -37.01 35.82
C ILE A 232 36.58 -37.72 34.84
N ASP A 233 37.47 -37.01 34.17
CA ASP A 233 38.34 -37.55 33.10
C ASP A 233 37.59 -38.42 32.09
N ASN A 234 36.45 -37.94 31.62
CA ASN A 234 35.53 -38.63 30.69
C ASN A 234 34.79 -39.85 31.27
N LYS A 235 34.94 -40.15 32.57
CA LYS A 235 34.13 -41.17 33.27
C LYS A 235 32.88 -40.54 33.89
N VAL A 236 31.71 -41.03 33.51
CA VAL A 236 30.42 -40.56 34.05
C VAL A 236 30.25 -41.02 35.50
N VAL A 237 29.94 -40.09 36.40
CA VAL A 237 29.65 -40.36 37.81
C VAL A 237 28.14 -40.52 37.99
N THR A 238 27.64 -41.75 37.84
CA THR A 238 26.18 -42.03 37.88
C THR A 238 25.53 -41.81 39.23
N THR A 239 26.31 -41.76 40.31
CA THR A 239 25.82 -41.51 41.68
C THR A 239 25.63 -40.02 41.98
N LEU A 240 26.12 -39.13 41.12
CA LEU A 240 26.15 -37.70 41.36
C LEU A 240 25.29 -36.94 40.35
N THR A 241 23.97 -37.00 40.56
CA THR A 241 22.97 -36.39 39.66
C THR A 241 22.25 -35.20 40.28
N GLY A 242 22.48 -34.91 41.56
CA GLY A 242 21.81 -33.84 42.29
C GLY A 242 22.32 -32.44 41.92
N THR A 243 21.50 -31.43 42.16
CA THR A 243 21.87 -30.01 41.94
C THR A 243 22.81 -29.45 43.00
N SER A 244 23.15 -30.25 44.00
CA SER A 244 24.21 -29.96 44.96
C SER A 244 24.88 -31.25 45.42
N ALA A 245 26.12 -31.09 45.88
CA ALA A 245 26.89 -32.14 46.53
C ALA A 245 27.76 -31.50 47.60
N ASP A 246 27.89 -32.15 48.75
CA ASP A 246 28.79 -31.73 49.81
C ASP A 246 29.89 -32.76 50.01
N ARG A 247 31.13 -32.33 49.77
CA ARG A 247 32.35 -33.11 50.02
C ARG A 247 32.30 -34.52 49.43
N PHE A 248 31.78 -34.65 48.21
CA PHE A 248 31.74 -35.92 47.50
C PHE A 248 33.16 -36.30 47.07
N ASP A 249 33.62 -37.49 47.46
CA ASP A 249 34.99 -37.94 47.16
C ASP A 249 35.06 -38.50 45.74
N ILE A 250 35.83 -37.84 44.88
CA ILE A 250 36.00 -38.23 43.47
C ILE A 250 37.29 -39.02 43.22
N VAL A 251 38.09 -39.30 44.26
CA VAL A 251 39.43 -39.89 44.09
C VAL A 251 39.40 -41.21 43.32
N GLU A 252 38.35 -42.02 43.52
CA GLU A 252 38.20 -43.34 42.89
C GLU A 252 38.04 -43.26 41.36
N PHE A 253 37.47 -42.17 40.85
CA PHE A 253 37.29 -41.99 39.41
C PHE A 253 38.59 -41.67 38.70
N LEU A 254 39.61 -41.21 39.43
CA LEU A 254 40.90 -40.77 38.91
C LEU A 254 41.96 -41.89 38.95
N TYR A 255 41.62 -43.06 39.48
CA TYR A 255 42.52 -44.21 39.50
C TYR A 255 42.81 -44.75 38.09
N ASN A 256 44.09 -45.08 37.89
CA ASN A 256 44.57 -45.89 36.79
C ASN A 256 44.37 -47.39 37.10
N ASP A 257 44.83 -48.26 36.21
CA ASP A 257 44.71 -49.73 36.34
C ASP A 257 45.44 -50.29 37.58
N ASP A 258 46.44 -49.56 38.10
CA ASP A 258 47.20 -49.92 39.29
C ASP A 258 46.55 -49.42 40.61
N GLY A 259 45.39 -48.75 40.54
CA GLY A 259 44.70 -48.19 41.69
C GLY A 259 45.35 -46.92 42.25
N LEU A 260 46.16 -46.23 41.45
CA LEU A 260 46.82 -44.97 41.81
C LEU A 260 46.21 -43.81 41.00
N VAL A 261 46.09 -42.64 41.62
CA VAL A 261 45.66 -41.44 40.91
C VAL A 261 46.75 -41.04 39.93
N THR A 262 46.39 -40.88 38.65
CA THR A 262 47.32 -40.43 37.60
C THR A 262 47.91 -39.06 37.97
N ARG A 263 49.12 -38.74 37.52
CA ARG A 263 49.72 -37.41 37.72
C ARG A 263 49.46 -36.52 36.51
N GLY A 264 49.44 -35.22 36.74
CA GLY A 264 49.16 -34.23 35.71
C GLY A 264 47.77 -33.63 35.77
N TRP A 265 47.27 -33.20 34.61
CA TRP A 265 45.98 -32.51 34.49
C TRP A 265 44.81 -33.49 34.58
N HIS A 266 43.83 -33.10 35.38
CA HIS A 266 42.53 -33.76 35.50
C HIS A 266 41.40 -32.76 35.28
N THR A 267 40.29 -33.25 34.75
CA THR A 267 39.12 -32.42 34.44
C THR A 267 37.85 -32.96 35.09
N ILE A 268 37.15 -32.07 35.79
CA ILE A 268 35.78 -32.26 36.26
C ILE A 268 34.88 -31.47 35.33
N GLU A 269 33.93 -32.15 34.69
CA GLU A 269 32.88 -31.53 33.91
C GLU A 269 31.53 -31.70 34.63
N ILE A 270 30.82 -30.59 34.87
CA ILE A 270 29.47 -30.60 35.47
C ILE A 270 28.50 -29.91 34.52
N LYS A 271 27.51 -30.67 34.05
CA LYS A 271 26.52 -30.24 33.06
C LYS A 271 25.14 -30.14 33.71
N PRO A 272 24.47 -28.98 33.69
CA PRO A 272 23.09 -28.89 34.15
C PRO A 272 22.15 -29.47 33.07
N ILE A 273 21.07 -30.15 33.47
CA ILE A 273 20.11 -30.72 32.52
C ILE A 273 18.74 -30.05 32.68
N GLY A 274 18.14 -29.67 31.56
CA GLY A 274 16.78 -29.12 31.43
C GLY A 274 16.67 -27.62 31.70
N ALA A 275 17.73 -26.96 32.20
CA ALA A 275 17.81 -25.52 32.38
C ALA A 275 19.26 -25.06 32.56
N ARG A 276 19.52 -23.77 32.30
CA ARG A 276 20.80 -23.12 32.62
C ARG A 276 20.96 -22.96 34.12
N ALA A 277 22.21 -22.92 34.58
CA ALA A 277 22.51 -22.76 36.00
C ALA A 277 23.79 -21.97 36.21
N ARG A 278 23.91 -21.36 37.37
CA ARG A 278 25.19 -20.88 37.88
C ARG A 278 25.73 -21.89 38.87
N PHE A 279 26.89 -22.47 38.63
CA PHE A 279 27.53 -23.36 39.60
C PHE A 279 28.42 -22.58 40.55
N VAL A 280 28.29 -22.84 41.85
CA VAL A 280 29.18 -22.29 42.87
C VAL A 280 29.68 -23.44 43.73
N GLY A 281 30.99 -23.46 44.00
CA GLY A 281 31.57 -24.54 44.77
C GLY A 281 33.08 -24.52 44.84
N GLN A 282 33.62 -25.65 45.27
CA GLN A 282 35.05 -25.87 45.39
C GLN A 282 35.42 -27.35 45.22
N CYS A 283 36.62 -27.59 44.72
CA CYS A 283 37.28 -28.89 44.72
C CYS A 283 38.48 -28.81 45.66
N THR A 284 38.54 -29.67 46.67
CA THR A 284 39.63 -29.71 47.65
C THR A 284 40.44 -30.99 47.52
N ILE A 285 41.74 -30.87 47.31
CA ILE A 285 42.66 -31.98 47.16
C ILE A 285 43.43 -32.14 48.47
N TYR A 286 43.43 -33.36 49.01
CA TYR A 286 44.25 -33.74 50.16
C TYR A 286 45.38 -34.65 49.68
N GLY A 287 46.60 -34.12 49.65
CA GLY A 287 47.78 -34.82 49.17
C GLY A 287 48.86 -34.92 50.26
N PHE A 288 49.67 -35.97 50.22
CA PHE A 288 50.84 -36.13 51.09
C PHE A 288 52.12 -35.88 50.29
N ILE A 289 52.98 -34.98 50.79
CA ILE A 289 54.30 -34.70 50.23
C ILE A 289 55.37 -35.16 51.23
N GLY A 290 56.44 -35.77 50.73
CA GLY A 290 57.60 -36.17 51.54
C GLY A 290 58.50 -34.97 51.87
N ALA A 291 59.10 -34.95 53.06
CA ALA A 291 59.94 -33.83 53.51
C ALA A 291 61.26 -33.67 52.72
N THR A 292 61.67 -34.64 51.91
CA THR A 292 62.89 -34.56 51.10
C THR A 292 62.71 -33.89 49.74
N ASP A 293 61.48 -33.62 49.32
CA ASP A 293 61.19 -33.18 47.94
C ASP A 293 61.06 -31.64 47.78
N GLY A 294 61.17 -30.85 48.85
CA GLY A 294 60.87 -29.40 48.79
C GLY A 294 61.68 -28.47 49.69
N GLY A 295 62.84 -28.92 50.19
CA GLY A 295 63.70 -28.10 51.04
C GLY A 295 65.14 -28.05 50.52
N GLU A 296 65.47 -27.07 49.68
CA GLU A 296 66.83 -26.52 49.72
C GLU A 296 66.90 -25.60 50.94
N PHE A 297 67.63 -26.03 51.96
CA PHE A 297 67.92 -25.22 53.15
C PHE A 297 69.20 -24.41 52.94
#